data_AF-A0A059G125-F1
#
_entry.id   AF-A0A059G125-F1
#
_cell.length_a   1.000
_cell.length_b   1.000
_cell.length_c   1.000
_cell.angle_alpha   90.00
_cell.angle_beta   90.00
_cell.angle_gamma   90.00
#
_symmetry.space_group_name_H-M   'P 1'
#
loop_
_entity.id
_entity.type
_entity.pdbx_description
1 polymer ?
#
loop_
_entity_poly.entity_id
_entity_poly.type
_entity_poly.pdbx_seq_one_letter_code
_entity_poly.pdbx_strand_id
1 'polypeptide(L)'
;MKSLSVLSALLLPAILGACNPAPNAPEPIVPPPHVPEVSGSATADDVPAPPAADSTLSLTTFEPTTVEIYCSFHRPSQDGVLGERLFITEIAGVPAPAAIGLEGEPVTLKEVSKTEADGAEIWTYRNDERPVEIELRLKEVEQGMEYRNYTGTIRISDPVDASAINIEGSCGV
;
A
#
# COMPACT_ATOMS: atom_id res chain seq x y z
N MET A 1 15.61 4.25 54.37
CA MET A 1 16.89 3.61 54.00
C MET A 1 17.16 3.89 52.53
N LYS A 2 18.40 4.31 52.23
CA LYS A 2 18.94 4.62 50.90
C LYS A 2 19.00 3.38 50.00
N SER A 3 18.79 3.59 48.70
CA SER A 3 19.69 3.08 47.67
C SER A 3 19.46 3.82 46.35
N LEU A 4 20.42 4.68 45.99
CA LEU A 4 20.63 5.18 44.64
C LEU A 4 21.15 4.03 43.77
N SER A 5 20.78 4.02 42.48
CA SER A 5 21.60 3.39 41.46
C SER A 5 21.68 4.28 40.23
N VAL A 6 22.94 4.61 39.94
CA VAL A 6 23.48 5.39 38.84
C VAL A 6 23.63 4.46 37.65
N LEU A 7 23.25 4.88 36.45
CA LEU A 7 23.85 4.35 35.24
C LEU A 7 24.06 5.46 34.20
N SER A 8 25.34 5.78 34.03
CA SER A 8 25.91 6.57 32.95
C SER A 8 25.69 5.88 31.60
N ALA A 9 25.42 6.65 30.54
CA ALA A 9 25.66 6.21 29.18
C ALA A 9 26.32 7.34 28.37
N LEU A 10 27.38 6.94 27.67
CA LEU A 10 28.38 7.76 27.00
C LEU A 10 27.89 8.37 25.66
N LEU A 11 28.58 9.46 25.32
CA LEU A 11 28.68 10.15 24.04
C LEU A 11 28.79 9.25 22.79
N LEU A 12 28.19 9.70 21.67
CA LEU A 12 28.75 9.52 20.33
C LEU A 12 28.66 10.82 19.49
N PRO A 13 29.71 11.17 18.73
CA PRO A 13 29.80 12.39 17.92
C PRO A 13 29.20 12.21 16.51
N ALA A 14 28.57 13.28 15.99
CA ALA A 14 28.14 13.39 14.61
C ALA A 14 29.33 13.62 13.67
N ILE A 15 29.39 12.83 12.60
CA ILE A 15 30.45 12.81 11.59
C ILE A 15 29.87 13.36 10.27
N LEU A 16 30.57 14.36 9.69
CA LEU A 16 30.75 14.75 8.26
C LEU A 16 29.50 14.82 7.35
N GLY A 17 29.35 15.77 6.44
CA GLY A 17 30.23 16.82 5.95
C GLY A 17 29.46 17.61 4.88
N ALA A 18 29.50 18.93 4.99
CA ALA A 18 29.11 19.84 3.92
C ALA A 18 30.37 20.19 3.13
N CYS A 19 30.33 20.04 1.81
CA CYS A 19 31.02 20.89 0.83
C CYS A 19 30.79 20.33 -0.58
N ASN A 20 29.85 20.93 -1.29
CA ASN A 20 29.87 21.00 -2.75
C ASN A 20 30.02 22.50 -3.08
N PRO A 21 30.98 22.88 -3.94
CA PRO A 21 30.54 23.48 -5.20
C PRO A 21 31.40 23.12 -6.43
N ALA A 22 30.74 23.01 -7.58
CA ALA A 22 31.32 22.95 -8.93
C ALA A 22 31.99 24.27 -9.34
N PRO A 23 32.82 24.31 -10.42
CA PRO A 23 32.28 24.78 -11.70
C PRO A 23 32.92 24.21 -13.02
N ASN A 24 32.03 23.97 -13.99
CA ASN A 24 32.05 24.17 -15.47
C ASN A 24 33.33 24.14 -16.37
N ALA A 25 33.24 23.26 -17.38
CA ALA A 25 33.46 23.42 -18.85
C ALA A 25 34.89 23.63 -19.44
N PRO A 26 35.17 23.46 -20.76
CA PRO A 26 34.33 23.04 -21.92
C PRO A 26 34.92 21.91 -22.83
N GLU A 27 34.13 21.47 -23.82
CA GLU A 27 34.40 20.46 -24.85
C GLU A 27 35.45 20.88 -25.92
N PRO A 28 36.09 19.92 -26.62
CA PRO A 28 36.63 20.14 -27.96
C PRO A 28 35.70 19.57 -29.06
N ILE A 29 35.17 20.49 -29.86
CA ILE A 29 34.49 20.26 -31.14
C ILE A 29 35.54 19.89 -32.21
N VAL A 30 35.32 18.80 -32.96
CA VAL A 30 36.01 18.55 -34.24
C VAL A 30 34.97 18.22 -35.33
N PRO A 31 34.93 18.97 -36.46
CA PRO A 31 34.00 18.74 -37.58
C PRO A 31 34.49 17.65 -38.57
N PRO A 32 33.63 17.19 -39.52
CA PRO A 32 33.66 15.85 -40.12
C PRO A 32 34.35 15.80 -41.50
N PRO A 33 34.51 14.60 -42.10
CA PRO A 33 34.44 14.46 -43.55
C PRO A 33 33.22 13.64 -44.00
N HIS A 34 32.47 14.24 -44.93
CA HIS A 34 31.47 13.71 -45.87
C HIS A 34 31.91 12.35 -46.47
N VAL A 35 31.08 11.37 -46.89
CA VAL A 35 29.88 11.28 -47.77
C VAL A 35 29.43 9.77 -47.76
N PRO A 36 28.34 9.29 -48.42
CA PRO A 36 27.10 9.90 -48.91
C PRO A 36 25.81 9.19 -48.40
N GLU A 37 24.67 9.79 -48.72
CA GLU A 37 23.31 9.24 -48.59
C GLU A 37 23.17 7.78 -49.09
N VAL A 38 22.52 6.96 -48.28
CA VAL A 38 21.60 5.93 -48.79
C VAL A 38 20.22 6.30 -48.31
N SER A 39 19.43 6.83 -49.25
CA SER A 39 17.98 6.85 -49.18
C SER A 39 17.49 5.41 -48.99
N GLY A 40 17.07 5.09 -47.77
CA GLY A 40 16.23 3.96 -47.47
C GLY A 40 14.99 4.49 -46.76
N SER A 41 13.96 4.85 -47.52
CA SER A 41 12.59 4.90 -46.98
C SER A 41 12.20 3.49 -46.58
N ALA A 42 12.56 3.09 -45.37
CA ALA A 42 11.78 2.12 -44.63
C ALA A 42 10.65 2.92 -44.00
N THR A 43 9.45 2.84 -44.59
CA THR A 43 8.21 3.04 -43.85
C THR A 43 8.31 2.11 -42.64
N ALA A 44 8.67 2.69 -41.49
CA ALA A 44 8.41 2.04 -40.22
C ALA A 44 6.90 1.87 -40.17
N ASP A 45 6.45 0.62 -40.29
CA ASP A 45 5.14 0.20 -39.82
C ASP A 45 4.93 0.89 -38.46
N ASP A 46 3.95 1.78 -38.43
CA ASP A 46 3.37 2.32 -37.21
C ASP A 46 2.70 1.13 -36.51
N VAL A 47 3.52 0.33 -35.83
CA VAL A 47 3.05 -0.58 -34.81
C VAL A 47 2.59 0.33 -33.70
N PRO A 48 1.29 0.36 -33.36
CA PRO A 48 0.83 1.11 -32.20
C PRO A 48 1.65 0.61 -31.03
N ALA A 49 2.40 1.51 -30.38
CA ALA A 49 3.04 1.17 -29.13
C ALA A 49 1.94 0.57 -28.23
N PRO A 50 2.14 -0.65 -27.69
CA PRO A 50 1.18 -1.17 -26.72
C PRO A 50 1.02 -0.10 -25.64
N PRO A 51 -0.21 0.17 -25.16
CA PRO A 51 -0.41 1.16 -24.12
C PRO A 51 0.59 0.84 -23.01
N ALA A 52 1.36 1.85 -22.58
CA ALA A 52 2.18 1.72 -21.39
C ALA A 52 1.23 1.23 -20.30
N ALA A 53 1.43 -0.01 -19.86
CA ALA A 53 0.71 -0.53 -18.73
C ALA A 53 1.23 0.24 -17.52
N ASP A 54 0.57 1.36 -17.22
CA ASP A 54 0.55 1.90 -15.87
C ASP A 54 -0.18 0.85 -15.02
N SER A 55 0.52 -0.24 -14.70
CA SER A 55 0.01 -1.33 -13.87
C SER A 55 -0.02 -0.88 -12.42
N THR A 56 -0.83 0.13 -12.12
CA THR A 56 -1.16 0.50 -10.75
C THR A 56 -2.11 -0.55 -10.20
N LEU A 57 -1.59 -1.39 -9.30
CA LEU A 57 -2.38 -2.36 -8.55
C LEU A 57 -3.62 -1.66 -7.97
N SER A 58 -4.80 -2.21 -8.23
CA SER A 58 -6.06 -1.56 -7.87
C SER A 58 -6.87 -2.43 -6.93
N LEU A 59 -7.29 -1.85 -5.80
CA LEU A 59 -8.27 -2.48 -4.91
C LEU A 59 -9.64 -2.49 -5.57
N THR A 60 -10.25 -3.66 -5.64
CA THR A 60 -11.53 -3.89 -6.30
C THR A 60 -12.49 -4.63 -5.39
N THR A 61 -13.74 -4.74 -5.82
CA THR A 61 -14.65 -5.68 -5.18
C THR A 61 -14.27 -7.13 -5.48
N PHE A 62 -14.70 -8.05 -4.61
CA PHE A 62 -14.53 -9.49 -4.77
C PHE A 62 -15.65 -10.26 -4.08
N GLU A 63 -15.89 -11.50 -4.53
CA GLU A 63 -16.74 -12.46 -3.85
C GLU A 63 -15.89 -13.29 -2.87
N PRO A 64 -16.21 -13.31 -1.56
CA PRO A 64 -15.51 -14.15 -0.60
C PRO A 64 -15.56 -15.64 -0.95
N THR A 65 -14.46 -16.33 -0.70
CA THR A 65 -14.38 -17.80 -0.84
C THR A 65 -14.94 -18.55 0.36
N THR A 66 -15.40 -17.82 1.39
CA THR A 66 -15.89 -18.34 2.67
C THR A 66 -17.15 -17.60 3.10
N VAL A 67 -17.98 -18.26 3.91
CA VAL A 67 -19.16 -17.67 4.57
C VAL A 67 -18.89 -17.30 6.03
N GLU A 68 -17.74 -17.70 6.58
CA GLU A 68 -17.39 -17.50 7.99
C GLU A 68 -16.69 -16.15 8.20
N ILE A 69 -17.37 -15.05 7.87
CA ILE A 69 -16.79 -13.70 7.90
C ILE A 69 -16.93 -13.09 9.30
N TYR A 70 -15.80 -12.70 9.90
CA TYR A 70 -15.74 -12.00 11.19
C TYR A 70 -15.76 -10.48 11.04
N CYS A 71 -14.89 -9.92 10.19
CA CYS A 71 -14.89 -8.52 9.83
C CYS A 71 -15.18 -8.36 8.34
N SER A 72 -15.96 -7.35 7.97
CA SER A 72 -16.23 -7.01 6.56
C SER A 72 -16.16 -5.50 6.37
N PHE A 73 -15.32 -5.04 5.43
CA PHE A 73 -15.17 -3.63 5.10
C PHE A 73 -15.50 -3.35 3.65
N HIS A 74 -16.18 -2.24 3.44
CA HIS A 74 -16.80 -1.84 2.20
C HIS A 74 -16.48 -0.38 1.90
N ARG A 75 -16.61 0.03 0.63
CA ARG A 75 -16.74 1.46 0.30
C ARG A 75 -17.93 2.05 1.07
N PRO A 76 -17.94 3.37 1.37
CA PRO A 76 -19.01 3.98 2.13
C PRO A 76 -20.35 3.85 1.38
N SER A 77 -21.42 3.63 2.15
CA SER A 77 -22.77 3.56 1.61
C SER A 77 -23.15 4.85 0.88
N GLN A 78 -23.82 4.72 -0.26
CA GLN A 78 -24.36 5.84 -1.03
C GLN A 78 -25.87 5.65 -1.17
N ASP A 79 -26.64 6.69 -0.80
CA ASP A 79 -28.11 6.69 -0.87
C ASP A 79 -28.77 5.47 -0.16
N GLY A 80 -28.16 5.01 0.94
CA GLY A 80 -28.63 3.87 1.72
C GLY A 80 -28.31 2.50 1.12
N VAL A 81 -27.54 2.45 0.03
CA VAL A 81 -27.03 1.22 -0.59
C VAL A 81 -25.62 0.96 -0.08
N LEU A 82 -25.39 -0.24 0.47
CA LEU A 82 -24.08 -0.69 0.93
C LEU A 82 -23.07 -0.67 -0.22
N GLY A 83 -21.87 -0.15 0.05
CA GLY A 83 -20.81 -0.11 -0.95
C GLY A 83 -20.14 -1.46 -1.22
N GLU A 84 -19.29 -1.45 -2.24
CA GLU A 84 -18.50 -2.61 -2.66
C GLU A 84 -17.61 -3.14 -1.53
N ARG A 85 -17.64 -4.44 -1.29
CA ARG A 85 -16.75 -5.11 -0.33
C ARG A 85 -15.32 -5.09 -0.83
N LEU A 86 -14.38 -4.68 0.00
CA LEU A 86 -12.95 -4.63 -0.34
C LEU A 86 -12.10 -5.57 0.51
N PHE A 87 -12.48 -5.83 1.77
CA PHE A 87 -11.67 -6.61 2.71
C PHE A 87 -12.56 -7.45 3.66
N ILE A 88 -12.08 -8.64 4.03
CA ILE A 88 -12.66 -9.46 5.08
C ILE A 88 -11.59 -10.06 6.00
N THR A 89 -12.01 -10.44 7.21
CA THR A 89 -11.33 -11.48 8.00
C THR A 89 -12.29 -12.63 8.29
N GLU A 90 -11.75 -13.83 8.50
CA GLU A 90 -12.54 -15.01 8.84
C GLU A 90 -12.72 -15.18 10.35
N ILE A 91 -13.73 -15.93 10.78
CA ILE A 91 -13.97 -16.30 12.19
C ILE A 91 -12.92 -17.29 12.69
N ALA A 92 -12.46 -18.19 11.82
CA ALA A 92 -11.60 -19.30 12.21
C ALA A 92 -10.12 -19.00 11.92
N GLY A 93 -9.25 -19.26 12.91
CA GLY A 93 -7.80 -19.17 12.77
C GLY A 93 -7.18 -18.14 13.72
N VAL A 94 -5.92 -18.38 14.11
CA VAL A 94 -5.14 -17.48 14.97
C VAL A 94 -3.71 -17.35 14.41
N PRO A 95 -3.34 -16.22 13.78
CA PRO A 95 -4.20 -15.07 13.46
C PRO A 95 -5.31 -15.45 12.45
N ALA A 96 -6.41 -14.70 12.49
CA ALA A 96 -7.52 -14.91 11.56
C ALA A 96 -7.05 -14.67 10.11
N PRO A 97 -7.33 -15.59 9.16
CA PRO A 97 -7.13 -15.36 7.74
C PRO A 97 -7.87 -14.11 7.30
N ALA A 98 -7.26 -13.36 6.38
CA ALA A 98 -7.88 -12.20 5.76
C ALA A 98 -7.90 -12.37 4.24
N ALA A 99 -8.77 -11.62 3.57
CA ALA A 99 -8.76 -11.53 2.11
C ALA A 99 -9.11 -10.12 1.65
N ILE A 100 -8.53 -9.72 0.52
CA ILE A 100 -8.74 -8.44 -0.16
C ILE A 100 -9.14 -8.69 -1.61
N GLY A 101 -9.97 -7.82 -2.18
CA GLY A 101 -10.17 -7.77 -3.62
C GLY A 101 -9.04 -6.98 -4.29
N LEU A 102 -8.26 -7.65 -5.13
CA LEU A 102 -7.19 -7.05 -5.91
C LEU A 102 -7.38 -7.43 -7.38
N GLU A 103 -7.52 -6.44 -8.26
CA GLU A 103 -7.69 -6.65 -9.70
C GLU A 103 -8.85 -7.61 -10.08
N GLY A 104 -9.92 -7.60 -9.28
CA GLY A 104 -11.12 -8.42 -9.45
C GLY A 104 -11.04 -9.81 -8.81
N GLU A 105 -9.92 -10.16 -8.19
CA GLU A 105 -9.71 -11.48 -7.59
C GLU A 105 -9.58 -11.41 -6.06
N PRO A 106 -10.10 -12.42 -5.34
CA PRO A 106 -9.79 -12.58 -3.92
C PRO A 106 -8.31 -12.95 -3.74
N VAL A 107 -7.59 -12.14 -2.96
CA VAL A 107 -6.21 -12.42 -2.55
C VAL A 107 -6.17 -12.65 -1.04
N THR A 108 -5.73 -13.83 -0.63
CA THR A 108 -5.55 -14.17 0.80
C THR A 108 -4.43 -13.33 1.40
N LEU A 109 -4.58 -12.95 2.65
CA LEU A 109 -3.65 -12.11 3.39
C LEU A 109 -3.31 -12.75 4.73
N LYS A 110 -2.06 -12.53 5.17
CA LYS A 110 -1.58 -12.88 6.50
C LYS A 110 -1.51 -11.60 7.34
N GLU A 111 -1.96 -11.69 8.58
CA GLU A 111 -1.79 -10.60 9.54
C GLU A 111 -0.30 -10.39 9.84
N VAL A 112 0.16 -9.14 9.72
CA VAL A 112 1.51 -8.70 10.10
C VAL A 112 1.47 -8.04 11.46
N SER A 113 0.52 -7.12 11.66
CA SER A 113 0.35 -6.42 12.93
C SER A 113 -1.05 -5.82 13.07
N LYS A 114 -1.47 -5.63 14.32
CA LYS A 114 -2.56 -4.75 14.70
C LYS A 114 -2.08 -3.88 15.86
N THR A 115 -2.10 -2.58 15.68
CA THR A 115 -1.65 -1.60 16.68
C THR A 115 -2.68 -0.49 16.84
N GLU A 116 -2.57 0.30 17.90
CA GLU A 116 -3.40 1.47 18.11
C GLU A 116 -2.50 2.71 18.19
N ALA A 117 -2.85 3.76 17.44
CA ALA A 117 -2.16 5.04 17.43
C ALA A 117 -3.17 6.17 17.18
N ASP A 118 -3.05 7.26 17.95
CA ASP A 118 -3.88 8.46 17.79
C ASP A 118 -5.41 8.21 17.80
N GLY A 119 -5.86 7.20 18.56
CA GLY A 119 -7.27 6.81 18.64
C GLY A 119 -7.80 6.09 17.39
N ALA A 120 -6.90 5.57 16.55
CA ALA A 120 -7.21 4.69 15.44
C ALA A 120 -6.45 3.37 15.57
N GLU A 121 -7.11 2.28 15.18
CA GLU A 121 -6.45 1.00 14.97
C GLU A 121 -5.76 0.98 13.61
N ILE A 122 -4.51 0.52 13.57
CA ILE A 122 -3.73 0.32 12.35
C ILE A 122 -3.53 -1.18 12.18
N TRP A 123 -4.13 -1.75 11.14
CA TRP A 123 -3.99 -3.17 10.83
C TRP A 123 -3.15 -3.33 9.56
N THR A 124 -2.11 -4.13 9.64
CA THR A 124 -1.21 -4.42 8.53
C THR A 124 -1.30 -5.88 8.14
N TYR A 125 -1.45 -6.12 6.85
CA TYR A 125 -1.59 -7.44 6.25
C TYR A 125 -0.68 -7.58 5.04
N ARG A 126 -0.20 -8.79 4.76
CA ARG A 126 0.68 -9.06 3.62
C ARG A 126 0.30 -10.34 2.89
N ASN A 127 0.49 -10.37 1.58
CA ASN A 127 0.56 -11.60 0.80
C ASN A 127 2.02 -11.86 0.38
N ASP A 128 2.49 -13.10 0.53
CA ASP A 128 3.88 -13.47 0.20
C ASP A 128 4.03 -13.95 -1.26
N GLU A 129 2.95 -14.37 -1.92
CA GLU A 129 2.91 -14.87 -3.30
C GLU A 129 2.77 -13.74 -4.33
N ARG A 130 1.92 -12.76 -4.02
CA ARG A 130 1.80 -11.45 -4.65
C ARG A 130 2.37 -10.45 -3.65
N PRO A 131 3.52 -9.80 -3.91
CA PRO A 131 4.20 -8.95 -2.94
C PRO A 131 3.42 -7.65 -2.73
N VAL A 132 2.35 -7.77 -1.94
CA VAL A 132 1.45 -6.68 -1.56
C VAL A 132 1.32 -6.62 -0.05
N GLU A 133 1.43 -5.41 0.49
CA GLU A 133 1.10 -5.09 1.86
C GLU A 133 -0.09 -4.12 1.87
N ILE A 134 -1.04 -4.39 2.75
CA ILE A 134 -2.27 -3.61 2.93
C ILE A 134 -2.25 -3.01 4.33
N GLU A 135 -2.54 -1.72 4.41
CA GLU A 135 -2.75 -1.01 5.67
C GLU A 135 -4.20 -0.55 5.76
N LEU A 136 -4.88 -0.93 6.85
CA LEU A 136 -6.15 -0.35 7.27
C LEU A 136 -5.89 0.62 8.42
N ARG A 137 -6.51 1.80 8.36
CA ARG A 137 -6.57 2.75 9.48
C ARG A 137 -8.03 2.93 9.87
N LEU A 138 -8.40 2.42 11.04
CA LEU A 138 -9.78 2.25 11.46
C LEU A 138 -10.06 3.05 12.72
N LYS A 139 -11.20 3.72 12.74
CA LYS A 139 -11.74 4.41 13.90
C LYS A 139 -13.06 3.76 14.27
N GLU A 140 -13.15 3.28 15.51
CA GLU A 140 -14.41 2.78 16.06
C GLU A 140 -15.43 3.92 16.12
N VAL A 141 -16.65 3.64 15.63
CA VAL A 141 -17.75 4.62 15.62
C VAL A 141 -18.94 4.18 16.47
N GLU A 142 -19.12 2.88 16.65
CA GLU A 142 -20.21 2.31 17.44
C GLU A 142 -19.82 0.91 17.91
N GLN A 143 -20.22 0.55 19.12
CA GLN A 143 -20.04 -0.78 19.68
C GLN A 143 -21.36 -1.28 20.25
N GLY A 144 -21.74 -2.50 19.85
CA GLY A 144 -22.84 -3.27 20.42
C GLY A 144 -22.34 -4.47 21.23
N MET A 145 -23.28 -5.30 21.71
CA MET A 145 -22.94 -6.53 22.43
C MET A 145 -22.30 -7.61 21.55
N GLU A 146 -22.63 -7.60 20.25
CA GLU A 146 -22.23 -8.62 19.28
C GLU A 146 -21.41 -8.05 18.11
N TYR A 147 -21.22 -6.73 18.07
CA TYR A 147 -20.56 -6.07 16.95
C TYR A 147 -19.77 -4.84 17.36
N ARG A 148 -18.81 -4.49 16.52
CA ARG A 148 -18.10 -3.22 16.54
C ARG A 148 -18.02 -2.64 15.14
N ASN A 149 -18.47 -1.40 14.98
CA ASN A 149 -18.49 -0.68 13.73
C ASN A 149 -17.32 0.27 13.62
N TYR A 150 -16.81 0.39 12.40
CA TYR A 150 -15.62 1.15 12.08
C TYR A 150 -15.85 2.03 10.85
N THR A 151 -15.18 3.17 10.84
CA THR A 151 -14.93 3.97 9.64
C THR A 151 -13.43 4.15 9.49
N GLY A 152 -12.93 4.33 8.27
CA GLY A 152 -11.49 4.41 8.09
C GLY A 152 -11.02 4.50 6.66
N THR A 153 -9.76 4.14 6.45
CA THR A 153 -9.18 4.02 5.12
C THR A 153 -8.48 2.68 4.94
N ILE A 154 -8.40 2.24 3.69
CA ILE A 154 -7.60 1.10 3.24
C ILE A 154 -6.69 1.55 2.10
N ARG A 155 -5.44 1.07 2.09
CA ARG A 155 -4.47 1.37 1.03
C ARG A 155 -3.51 0.20 0.83
N ILE A 156 -2.90 0.14 -0.35
CA ILE A 156 -1.73 -0.70 -0.60
C ILE A 156 -0.51 0.08 -0.07
N SER A 157 0.15 -0.45 0.96
CA SER A 157 1.32 0.17 1.60
C SER A 157 2.64 -0.25 0.95
N ASP A 158 2.69 -1.41 0.31
CA ASP A 158 3.83 -1.89 -0.47
C ASP A 158 3.34 -2.76 -1.64
N PRO A 159 3.70 -2.49 -2.91
CA PRO A 159 4.28 -1.22 -3.35
C PRO A 159 3.36 -0.07 -2.98
N VAL A 160 3.95 1.06 -2.56
CA VAL A 160 3.17 2.22 -2.11
C VAL A 160 2.28 2.72 -3.26
N ASP A 161 0.96 2.58 -3.09
CA ASP A 161 -0.03 3.27 -3.90
C ASP A 161 -0.57 4.48 -3.12
N ALA A 162 -0.70 5.61 -3.80
CA ALA A 162 -1.03 6.90 -3.18
C ALA A 162 -2.52 7.03 -2.80
N SER A 163 -3.40 6.17 -3.33
CA SER A 163 -4.84 6.34 -3.18
C SER A 163 -5.41 5.51 -2.03
N ALA A 164 -5.50 6.12 -0.85
CA ALA A 164 -6.30 5.56 0.24
C ALA A 164 -7.79 5.63 -0.09
N ILE A 165 -8.49 4.51 0.08
CA ILE A 165 -9.94 4.39 -0.15
C ILE A 165 -10.65 4.48 1.19
N ASN A 166 -11.64 5.36 1.30
CA ASN A 166 -12.50 5.40 2.49
C ASN A 166 -13.29 4.10 2.61
N ILE A 167 -13.43 3.60 3.83
CA ILE A 167 -14.17 2.39 4.12
C ILE A 167 -15.03 2.54 5.37
N GLU A 168 -16.09 1.74 5.41
CA GLU A 168 -16.88 1.45 6.60
C GLU A 168 -17.04 -0.06 6.73
N GLY A 169 -17.22 -0.54 7.96
CA GLY A 169 -17.33 -1.97 8.18
C GLY A 169 -17.69 -2.33 9.61
N SER A 170 -17.96 -3.61 9.81
CA SER A 170 -18.30 -4.18 11.11
C SER A 170 -17.51 -5.44 11.36
N CYS A 171 -17.11 -5.64 12.61
CA CYS A 171 -16.56 -6.89 13.13
C CYS A 171 -17.49 -7.49 14.18
N GLY A 172 -17.56 -8.82 14.29
CA GLY A 172 -18.17 -9.49 15.44
C GLY A 172 -17.41 -9.20 16.76
N VAL A 173 -18.03 -9.41 17.91
CA VAL A 173 -17.38 -9.30 19.24
C VAL A 173 -17.33 -10.65 19.93
#